data_AF-A0A6A3RPL7-F1
#
_entry.id   AF-A0A6A3RPL7-F1
#
_cell.length_a   1.000
_cell.length_b   1.000
_cell.length_c   1.000
_cell.angle_alpha   90.00
_cell.angle_beta   90.00
_cell.angle_gamma   90.00
#
_symmetry.space_group_name_H-M   'P 1'
#
loop_
_entity.id
_entity.type
_entity.pdbx_description
1 polymer ?
#
loop_
_entity_poly.entity_id
_entity_poly.type
_entity_poly.pdbx_seq_one_letter_code
_entity_poly.pdbx_strand_id
1 'polypeptide(L)' 'MGHLGIQFTKTMGAAVVLVFSSLVNKEQEIRRVGADDFVVYTDAKQAADSANSVDILLITADVNNMPYTLLRPVP' A
#
# COMPACT_ATOMS: atom_id res chain seq x y z
N MET A 1 10.47 7.18 3.67
CA MET A 1 9.31 8.04 3.34
C MET A 1 7.97 7.34 3.57
N GLY A 2 7.82 6.06 3.20
CA GLY A 2 6.55 5.32 3.42
C GLY A 2 5.95 5.38 4.82
N HIS A 3 6.75 5.32 5.91
CA HIS A 3 6.23 5.43 7.28
C HIS A 3 5.48 6.75 7.56
N LEU A 4 5.97 7.87 7.01
CA LEU A 4 5.30 9.17 7.14
C LEU A 4 3.99 9.19 6.34
N GLY A 5 3.95 8.54 5.18
CA GLY A 5 2.73 8.37 4.41
C GLY A 5 1.66 7.62 5.21
N ILE A 6 2.02 6.51 5.85
CA ILE A 6 1.11 5.71 6.68
C ILE A 6 0.56 6.54 7.84
N GLN A 7 1.44 7.22 8.59
CA GLN A 7 1.03 8.05 9.72
C GLN A 7 0.14 9.21 9.28
N PHE A 8 0.49 9.88 8.19
CA PHE A 8 -0.30 10.98 7.63
C PHE A 8 -1.69 10.49 7.22
N THR A 9 -1.79 9.42 6.44
CA THR A 9 -3.07 8.85 5.99
C THR A 9 -3.94 8.42 7.18
N LYS A 10 -3.33 7.86 8.24
CA LYS A 10 -4.07 7.51 9.47
C LYS A 10 -4.60 8.75 10.19
N THR A 11 -3.79 9.80 10.34
CA THR A 11 -4.21 11.06 10.96
C THR A 11 -5.26 11.81 10.14
N MET A 12 -5.27 11.65 8.82
CA MET A 12 -6.33 12.20 7.96
C MET A 12 -7.68 11.50 8.10
N GLY A 13 -7.77 10.40 8.85
CA GLY A 13 -9.01 9.67 9.08
C GLY A 13 -9.39 8.70 7.97
N ALA A 14 -8.42 8.19 7.21
CA ALA A 14 -8.68 7.10 6.27
C ALA A 14 -9.24 5.88 7.02
N ALA A 15 -10.28 5.25 6.45
CA ALA A 15 -10.93 4.09 7.05
C ALA A 15 -9.98 2.89 7.13
N VAL A 16 -9.16 2.69 6.08
CA VAL A 16 -8.18 1.62 5.96
C VAL A 16 -6.89 2.17 5.38
N VAL A 17 -5.77 1.87 6.01
CA VAL A 17 -4.43 2.16 5.47
C VAL A 17 -3.79 0.87 4.98
N LEU A 18 -3.90 0.62 3.67
CA LEU A 18 -3.31 -0.53 2.98
C LEU A 18 -1.91 -0.19 2.44
N VAL A 19 -0.93 -1.03 2.74
CA VAL A 19 0.46 -0.86 2.27
C VAL A 19 0.81 -1.91 1.23
N PHE A 20 1.35 -1.44 0.09
CA PHE A 20 1.89 -2.29 -0.97
C PHE A 20 3.42 -2.38 -0.87
N SER A 21 3.96 -3.60 -0.82
CA SER A 21 5.41 -3.85 -0.72
C SER A 21 5.83 -4.99 -1.65
N SER A 22 7.09 -4.97 -2.12
CA SER A 22 7.69 -6.13 -2.83
C SER A 22 8.28 -7.16 -1.87
N LEU A 23 8.42 -6.80 -0.58
CA LEU A 23 9.09 -7.59 0.45
C LEU A 23 8.13 -7.95 1.57
N VAL A 24 8.11 -9.22 1.97
CA VAL A 24 7.23 -9.75 3.04
C VAL A 24 7.66 -9.29 4.43
N ASN A 25 8.97 -9.12 4.66
CA ASN A 25 9.54 -8.88 5.99
C ASN A 25 9.23 -7.50 6.60
N LYS A 26 8.54 -6.63 5.87
CA LYS A 26 8.20 -5.26 6.33
C LYS A 26 6.86 -5.18 7.05
N GLU A 27 6.03 -6.23 7.01
CA GLU A 27 4.67 -6.20 7.52
C GLU A 27 4.59 -5.80 9.01
N GLN A 28 5.42 -6.39 9.86
CA GLN A 28 5.42 -6.08 11.30
C GLN A 28 5.76 -4.60 11.57
N GLU A 29 6.69 -4.04 10.81
CA GLU A 29 7.13 -2.65 10.95
C GLU A 29 6.01 -1.69 10.53
N ILE A 30 5.38 -1.93 9.39
CA ILE A 30 4.31 -1.06 8.86
C ILE A 30 3.05 -1.11 9.72
N ARG A 31 2.74 -2.26 10.34
CA ARG A 31 1.63 -2.38 11.29
C ARG A 31 1.85 -1.54 12.54
N ARG A 32 3.09 -1.47 13.05
CA ARG A 32 3.43 -0.63 14.22
C ARG A 32 3.24 0.86 13.98
N VAL A 33 3.28 1.31 12.72
CA VAL A 33 3.09 2.72 12.37
C VAL A 33 1.67 3.05 11.90
N GLY A 34 0.74 2.09 12.01
CA GLY A 34 -0.70 2.32 11.82
C GLY A 34 -1.29 1.82 10.50
N ALA A 35 -0.57 0.97 9.76
CA ALA A 35 -1.15 0.25 8.63
C ALA A 35 -2.15 -0.81 9.12
N ASP A 36 -3.31 -0.85 8.49
CA ASP A 36 -4.38 -1.81 8.79
C ASP A 36 -4.16 -3.12 8.01
N ASP A 37 -3.64 -3.00 6.78
CA ASP A 37 -3.43 -4.15 5.89
C ASP A 37 -2.13 -4.05 5.07
N PHE A 38 -1.70 -5.19 4.51
CA PHE A 38 -0.43 -5.35 3.82
C PHE A 38 -0.55 -6.31 2.64
N VAL A 39 -0.14 -5.84 1.46
CA VAL A 39 -0.12 -6.64 0.24
C VAL A 39 1.29 -6.74 -0.31
N VAL A 40 1.68 -7.97 -0.61
CA VAL A 40 2.92 -8.26 -1.34
C VAL A 40 2.61 -8.30 -2.83
N TYR A 41 2.83 -7.21 -3.56
CA TYR A 41 2.38 -7.12 -4.96
C TYR A 41 3.20 -7.97 -5.94
N THR A 42 4.29 -8.59 -5.48
CA THR A 42 5.05 -9.58 -6.25
C THR A 42 4.42 -10.97 -6.17
N ASP A 43 3.51 -11.21 -5.23
CA ASP A 43 2.63 -12.36 -5.21
C ASP A 43 1.44 -12.10 -6.15
N ALA A 44 1.33 -12.91 -7.21
CA ALA A 44 0.32 -12.73 -8.24
C ALA A 44 -1.12 -12.84 -7.71
N LYS A 45 -1.36 -13.66 -6.69
CA LYS A 45 -2.68 -13.82 -6.09
C LYS A 45 -3.05 -12.59 -5.27
N GLN A 46 -2.15 -12.14 -4.40
CA GLN A 46 -2.37 -10.95 -3.58
C GLN A 46 -2.54 -9.69 -4.44
N ALA A 47 -1.75 -9.58 -5.51
CA ALA A 47 -1.86 -8.47 -6.45
C ALA A 47 -3.22 -8.45 -7.19
N ALA A 48 -3.71 -9.63 -7.59
CA ALA A 48 -5.02 -9.74 -8.24
C ALA A 48 -6.17 -9.41 -7.28
N ASP A 49 -6.12 -9.94 -6.05
CA ASP A 49 -7.16 -9.75 -5.04
C ASP A 49 -7.25 -8.28 -4.54
N SER A 50 -6.14 -7.53 -4.65
CA SER A 50 -6.06 -6.12 -4.26
C SER A 50 -6.19 -5.14 -5.44
N ALA A 51 -6.44 -5.63 -6.65
CA ALA A 51 -6.63 -4.76 -7.79
C ALA A 51 -7.86 -3.87 -7.61
N ASN A 52 -7.71 -2.55 -7.83
CA ASN A 52 -8.77 -1.55 -7.66
C ASN A 52 -9.39 -1.48 -6.25
N SER A 53 -8.65 -1.87 -5.20
CA SER A 53 -9.18 -1.92 -3.81
C SER A 53 -9.03 -0.62 -3.02
N VAL A 54 -8.47 0.44 -3.61
CA VAL A 54 -8.14 1.70 -2.92
C VAL A 54 -8.70 2.92 -3.65
N ASP A 55 -9.16 3.91 -2.89
CA ASP A 55 -9.65 5.20 -3.41
C ASP A 55 -8.50 6.16 -3.74
N ILE A 56 -7.43 6.12 -2.95
CA ILE A 56 -6.26 6.99 -3.08
C ILE A 56 -5.00 6.14 -3.03
N LEU A 57 -4.14 6.31 -4.03
CA LEU A 57 -2.82 5.67 -4.08
C LEU A 57 -1.72 6.71 -3.82
N LEU A 58 -1.08 6.63 -2.65
CA LEU A 58 0.07 7.46 -2.29
C LEU A 58 1.39 6.73 -2.58
N ILE A 59 2.13 7.17 -3.59
CA ILE A 59 3.38 6.54 -4.01
C ILE A 59 4.56 7.30 -3.40
N THR A 60 5.34 6.62 -2.56
CA THR A 60 6.60 7.15 -2.00
C THR A 60 7.82 6.32 -2.40
N ALA A 61 7.65 5.36 -3.30
CA ALA A 61 8.71 4.49 -3.79
C ALA A 61 9.39 5.15 -4.99
N ASP A 62 10.71 5.18 -4.98
CA ASP A 62 11.54 5.59 -6.11
C ASP A 62 12.09 4.31 -6.77
N VAL A 63 11.29 3.73 -7.66
CA VAL A 63 11.61 2.47 -8.35
C VAL A 63 11.14 2.54 -9.80
N ASN A 64 11.96 2.02 -10.70
CA ASN A 64 11.58 1.88 -12.11
C ASN A 64 10.61 0.70 -12.28
N ASN A 65 9.65 0.82 -13.21
CA ASN A 65 8.74 -0.26 -13.63
C ASN A 65 7.73 -0.80 -12.57
N MET A 66 7.35 -0.01 -11.56
CA MET A 66 6.27 -0.42 -10.66
C MET A 66 4.92 -0.46 -11.42
N PRO A 67 4.10 -1.51 -11.25
CA PRO A 67 2.85 -1.67 -12.00
C PRO A 67 1.71 -0.80 -11.44
N TYR A 68 1.86 0.52 -11.49
CA TYR A 68 0.91 1.48 -10.90
C TYR A 68 -0.52 1.36 -11.47
N THR A 69 -0.66 0.87 -12.70
CA THR A 69 -1.96 0.66 -13.35
C THR A 69 -2.78 -0.46 -12.73
N LEU A 70 -2.15 -1.43 -12.06
CA LEU A 70 -2.87 -2.50 -11.34
C LEU A 70 -3.58 -1.99 -10.08
N LEU A 71 -3.04 -0.93 -9.48
CA LEU A 71 -3.50 -0.38 -8.20
C LEU A 71 -4.31 0.91 -8.38
N ARG A 72 -4.77 1.17 -9.60
CA ARG A 72 -5.47 2.42 -9.92
C ARG A 72 -6.84 2.45 -9.22
N PRO A 73 -7.20 3.55 -8.55
CA PRO A 73 -8.58 3.77 -8.10
C PRO A 73 -9.56 3.84 -9.27
N VAL A 74 -10.73 3.23 -9.14
CA VAL A 74 -11.86 3.46 -10.05
C VAL A 74 -12.39 4.90 -9.87
N PRO A 75 -12.85 5.57 -10.94
CA PRO A 75 -13.47 6.88 -10.84
C PRO A 75 -14.82 6.86 -10.11
#